data_AF-A0ABD3K182-F1
#
_entry.id   AF-A0ABD3K182-F1
#
_cell.length_a   1.000
_cell.length_b   1.000
_cell.length_c   1.000
_cell.angle_alpha   90.00
_cell.angle_beta   90.00
_cell.angle_gamma   90.00
#
_symmetry.space_group_name_H-M   'P 1'
#
loop_
_entity.id
_entity.type
_entity.pdbx_description
1 polymer ?
#
loop_
_entity_poly.entity_id
_entity_poly.type
_entity_poly.pdbx_seq_one_letter_code
_entity_poly.pdbx_strand_id
1 'polypeptide(L)'
;MDDDVGCSQRTSGLSNVGLSPSISWHVGFRYLEELCLNRVTVDGELVEQLLANCPKLERLVLEEARTLTRFRVSGRSLKLKYLRILWCDDLEYVEIYDTDLVSFTFVGMRMPVCLDKLPQLSEVSIRGSSLEQLHVMLPPRLSSLPCVQILKLEFFRLLSENLQIRQLPKLTSVKQLILRVPVFKEASLLPLTLVIEACPCVRSFVLELMYPDDMLCRQRKLKRVDGPPHRYLKEVEFHNYYGRPCDLELVIYFVDNAIALEKLVVSPCEEEMVTVGERRMLKKLKEPRERAWQQLKGKLPSKIDLVIN
;
A
#
# COMPACT_ATOMS: atom_id res chain seq x y z
N MET A 1 44.99 -15.96 -11.02
CA MET A 1 44.23 -14.77 -11.42
C MET A 1 43.43 -15.21 -12.63
N ASP A 2 42.15 -15.54 -12.58
CA ASP A 2 41.12 -15.46 -11.55
C ASP A 2 40.10 -16.56 -11.90
N ASP A 3 39.64 -17.32 -10.90
CA ASP A 3 38.48 -18.20 -11.03
C ASP A 3 37.34 -17.52 -10.25
N ASP A 4 36.38 -16.98 -11.01
CA ASP A 4 35.23 -16.23 -10.50
C ASP A 4 34.08 -17.20 -10.15
N VAL A 5 33.75 -17.24 -8.86
CA VAL A 5 32.67 -18.03 -8.26
C VAL A 5 31.42 -17.14 -8.24
N GLY A 6 30.57 -17.29 -9.27
CA GLY A 6 29.28 -16.60 -9.36
C GLY A 6 28.11 -17.55 -9.08
N CYS A 7 27.60 -17.56 -7.86
CA CYS A 7 26.40 -18.29 -7.44
C CYS A 7 25.16 -17.79 -8.23
N SER A 8 24.61 -18.63 -9.10
CA SER A 8 23.47 -18.28 -9.97
C SER A 8 22.14 -18.41 -9.20
N GLN A 9 21.57 -17.26 -8.80
CA GLN A 9 20.17 -17.13 -8.37
C GLN A 9 19.25 -17.51 -9.54
N ARG A 10 18.43 -18.56 -9.39
CA ARG A 10 17.52 -19.03 -10.44
C ARG A 10 16.11 -18.50 -10.21
N THR A 11 15.80 -17.35 -10.81
CA THR A 11 14.43 -16.89 -11.01
C THR A 11 13.82 -17.65 -12.20
N SER A 12 12.79 -18.46 -11.98
CA SER A 12 11.99 -19.02 -13.08
C SER A 12 10.65 -18.30 -13.18
N GLY A 13 10.48 -17.47 -14.21
CA GLY A 13 9.18 -16.93 -14.59
C GLY A 13 8.52 -17.87 -15.60
N LEU A 14 7.32 -18.36 -15.30
CA LEU A 14 6.50 -19.09 -16.27
C LEU A 14 5.45 -18.10 -16.80
N SER A 15 5.57 -17.73 -18.08
CA SER A 15 4.58 -16.92 -18.81
C SER A 15 3.97 -17.75 -19.94
N ASN A 16 2.65 -17.63 -20.16
CA ASN A 16 1.91 -18.30 -21.25
C ASN A 16 1.92 -19.84 -21.29
N VAL A 17 2.10 -20.52 -20.15
CA VAL A 17 1.99 -21.99 -20.10
C VAL A 17 0.74 -22.37 -19.32
N GLY A 18 -0.17 -23.12 -19.95
CA GLY A 18 -1.23 -23.83 -19.22
C GLY A 18 -0.58 -24.91 -18.37
N LEU A 19 -0.62 -24.76 -17.03
CA LEU A 19 -0.06 -25.76 -16.13
C LEU A 19 -1.03 -26.95 -16.08
N SER A 20 -0.68 -28.04 -16.77
CA SER A 20 -1.45 -29.28 -16.70
C SER A 20 -1.21 -29.98 -15.36
N PRO A 21 -2.23 -30.63 -14.76
CA PRO A 21 -2.07 -31.46 -13.56
C PRO A 21 -1.05 -32.60 -13.68
N SER A 22 -0.60 -32.91 -14.90
CA SER A 22 0.35 -33.96 -15.21
C SER A 22 1.84 -33.56 -15.07
N ILE A 23 2.14 -32.30 -14.73
CA ILE A 23 3.53 -31.85 -14.50
C ILE A 23 4.06 -32.44 -13.19
N SER A 24 5.07 -33.30 -13.30
CA SER A 24 5.78 -33.90 -12.16
C SER A 24 6.65 -32.84 -11.49
N TRP A 25 6.06 -32.04 -10.61
CA TRP A 25 6.71 -30.97 -9.83
C TRP A 25 7.86 -31.49 -8.92
N HIS A 26 7.99 -32.80 -8.76
CA HIS A 26 8.88 -33.49 -7.81
C HIS A 26 10.39 -33.37 -8.08
N VAL A 27 10.81 -33.05 -9.32
CA VAL A 27 12.22 -33.19 -9.73
C VAL A 27 12.90 -31.85 -9.97
N GLY A 28 12.16 -30.82 -10.42
CA GLY A 28 12.74 -29.52 -10.79
C GLY A 28 12.77 -28.43 -9.71
N PHE A 29 11.96 -28.54 -8.65
CA PHE A 29 11.66 -27.38 -7.79
C PHE A 29 12.13 -27.49 -6.33
N ARG A 30 12.96 -28.49 -5.99
CA ARG A 30 13.47 -28.68 -4.61
C ARG A 30 14.32 -27.53 -4.08
N TYR A 31 14.86 -26.72 -4.99
CA TYR A 31 15.70 -25.56 -4.69
C TYR A 31 15.06 -24.24 -5.09
N LEU A 32 13.78 -24.26 -5.49
CA LEU A 32 13.09 -23.05 -5.92
C LEU A 32 12.82 -22.18 -4.69
N GLU A 33 13.39 -20.97 -4.67
CA GLU A 33 13.22 -20.00 -3.59
C GLU A 33 12.19 -18.92 -3.95
N GLU A 34 12.03 -18.63 -5.24
CA GLU A 34 11.10 -17.62 -5.74
C GLU A 34 10.36 -18.12 -6.97
N LEU A 35 9.04 -17.93 -6.99
CA LEU A 35 8.19 -18.26 -8.12
C LEU A 35 7.29 -17.08 -8.47
N CYS A 36 7.29 -16.71 -9.75
CA CYS A 36 6.33 -15.76 -10.32
C CYS A 36 5.51 -16.46 -11.39
N LEU A 37 4.21 -16.53 -11.17
CA LEU A 37 3.21 -17.04 -12.10
C LEU A 37 2.45 -15.84 -12.66
N ASN A 38 2.76 -15.46 -13.91
CA ASN A 38 2.19 -14.30 -14.56
C ASN A 38 1.38 -14.74 -15.79
N ARG A 39 0.09 -14.35 -15.83
CA ARG A 39 -0.86 -14.66 -16.91
C ARG A 39 -0.92 -16.15 -17.21
N VAL A 40 -1.01 -16.96 -16.15
CA VAL A 40 -1.12 -18.42 -16.26
C VAL A 40 -2.53 -18.91 -15.98
N THR A 41 -2.86 -20.05 -16.57
CA THR A 41 -4.02 -20.86 -16.19
C THR A 41 -3.58 -21.83 -15.10
N VAL A 42 -4.05 -21.58 -13.88
CA VAL A 42 -3.79 -22.38 -12.69
C VAL A 42 -5.02 -22.35 -11.79
N ASP A 43 -5.30 -23.45 -11.09
CA ASP A 43 -6.32 -23.52 -10.04
C ASP A 43 -5.67 -23.53 -8.64
N GLY A 44 -6.50 -23.47 -7.59
CA GLY A 44 -6.01 -23.45 -6.22
C GLY A 44 -5.25 -24.71 -5.82
N GLU A 45 -5.73 -25.87 -6.26
CA GLU A 45 -5.15 -27.16 -5.91
C GLU A 45 -3.73 -27.29 -6.46
N LEU A 46 -3.49 -26.85 -7.69
CA LEU A 46 -2.15 -26.85 -8.29
C LEU A 46 -1.19 -25.91 -7.56
N VAL A 47 -1.65 -24.75 -7.11
CA VAL A 47 -0.81 -23.83 -6.30
C VAL A 47 -0.48 -24.46 -4.94
N GLU A 48 -1.46 -25.09 -4.29
CA GLU A 48 -1.27 -25.80 -3.02
C GLU A 48 -0.31 -26.97 -3.14
N GLN A 49 -0.44 -27.77 -4.20
CA GLN A 49 0.52 -28.81 -4.53
C GLN A 49 1.89 -28.20 -4.78
N LEU A 50 2.01 -27.13 -5.55
CA LEU A 50 3.31 -26.49 -5.78
C LEU A 50 3.98 -26.08 -4.45
N LEU A 51 3.23 -25.45 -3.55
CA LEU A 51 3.72 -25.04 -2.23
C LEU A 51 4.19 -26.23 -1.38
N ALA A 52 3.44 -27.33 -1.37
CA ALA A 52 3.80 -28.55 -0.63
C ALA A 52 5.13 -29.15 -1.08
N ASN A 53 5.54 -28.85 -2.31
CA ASN A 53 6.60 -29.57 -3.00
C ASN A 53 7.82 -28.74 -3.37
N CYS A 54 7.76 -27.45 -3.08
CA CYS A 54 8.88 -26.53 -3.14
C CYS A 54 9.30 -26.17 -1.71
N PRO A 55 10.04 -27.04 -1.00
CA PRO A 55 10.33 -26.87 0.44
C PRO A 55 11.21 -25.66 0.75
N LYS A 56 11.84 -25.04 -0.26
CA LYS A 56 12.66 -23.83 -0.12
C LYS A 56 11.96 -22.56 -0.60
N LEU A 57 10.71 -22.65 -1.08
CA LEU A 57 10.04 -21.50 -1.68
C LEU A 57 9.71 -20.46 -0.62
N GLU A 58 10.39 -19.31 -0.71
CA GLU A 58 10.20 -18.17 0.18
C GLU A 58 9.29 -17.10 -0.42
N ARG A 59 9.24 -16.98 -1.76
CA ARG A 59 8.42 -15.98 -2.46
C ARG A 59 7.49 -16.61 -3.49
N LEU A 60 6.21 -16.26 -3.41
CA LEU A 60 5.22 -16.58 -4.42
C LEU A 60 4.55 -15.29 -4.91
N VAL A 61 4.56 -15.09 -6.22
CA VAL A 61 3.80 -14.04 -6.90
C VAL A 61 2.81 -14.69 -7.86
N LEU A 62 1.53 -14.38 -7.66
CA LEU A 62 0.43 -14.74 -8.54
C LEU A 62 -0.05 -13.46 -9.21
N GLU A 63 0.15 -13.33 -10.52
CA GLU A 63 -0.20 -12.13 -11.29
C GLU A 63 -1.08 -12.50 -12.47
N GLU A 64 -2.27 -11.87 -12.57
CA GLU A 64 -3.24 -12.16 -13.63
C GLU A 64 -3.55 -13.66 -13.79
N ALA A 65 -3.67 -14.41 -12.67
CA ALA A 65 -4.02 -15.83 -12.68
C ALA A 65 -5.54 -16.02 -12.88
N ARG A 66 -6.01 -15.90 -14.12
CA ARG A 66 -7.45 -15.76 -14.50
C ARG A 66 -8.33 -16.99 -14.26
N THR A 67 -7.78 -18.12 -13.85
CA THR A 67 -8.59 -19.31 -13.48
C THR A 67 -8.56 -19.62 -11.98
N LEU A 68 -7.83 -18.80 -11.21
CA LEU A 68 -7.68 -18.98 -9.78
C LEU A 68 -8.90 -18.41 -9.06
N THR A 69 -9.86 -19.27 -8.75
CA THR A 69 -11.10 -18.87 -8.05
C THR A 69 -10.99 -18.96 -6.53
N ARG A 70 -10.27 -19.96 -6.02
CA ARG A 70 -10.02 -20.18 -4.59
C ARG A 70 -8.61 -20.70 -4.40
N PHE A 71 -7.96 -20.31 -3.31
CA PHE A 71 -6.73 -20.97 -2.89
C PHE A 71 -6.49 -20.82 -1.39
N ARG A 72 -5.80 -21.79 -0.81
CA ARG A 72 -5.44 -21.81 0.60
C ARG A 72 -3.93 -21.90 0.78
N VAL A 73 -3.41 -21.23 1.80
CA VAL A 73 -2.03 -21.42 2.26
C VAL A 73 -2.09 -21.70 3.75
N SER A 74 -1.68 -22.91 4.13
CA SER A 74 -1.68 -23.30 5.53
C SER A 74 -0.50 -24.17 5.91
N GLY A 75 -0.05 -24.01 7.16
CA GLY A 75 1.02 -24.82 7.75
C GLY A 75 2.35 -24.07 7.84
N ARG A 76 2.93 -24.10 9.04
CA ARG A 76 4.25 -23.51 9.35
C ARG A 76 5.44 -24.29 8.78
N SER A 77 5.20 -25.47 8.21
CA SER A 77 6.23 -26.21 7.48
C SER A 77 6.64 -25.52 6.18
N LEU A 78 5.76 -24.68 5.62
CA LEU A 78 6.06 -23.88 4.43
C LEU A 78 7.13 -22.84 4.74
N LYS A 79 8.12 -22.69 3.86
CA LYS A 79 9.14 -21.63 3.94
C LYS A 79 8.68 -20.29 3.36
N LEU A 80 7.41 -20.20 2.97
CA LEU A 80 6.84 -19.03 2.32
C LEU A 80 6.82 -17.83 3.27
N LYS A 81 7.63 -16.82 2.96
CA LYS A 81 7.74 -15.56 3.71
C LYS A 81 7.04 -14.40 3.01
N TYR A 82 6.93 -14.45 1.68
CA TYR A 82 6.41 -13.35 0.88
C TYR A 82 5.36 -13.86 -0.12
N LEU A 83 4.15 -13.31 -0.04
CA LEU A 83 3.06 -13.65 -0.94
C LEU A 83 2.50 -12.39 -1.58
N ARG A 84 2.44 -12.38 -2.91
CA ARG A 84 1.83 -11.30 -3.69
C ARG A 84 0.75 -11.88 -4.59
N ILE A 85 -0.46 -11.33 -4.51
CA ILE A 85 -1.60 -11.68 -5.37
C ILE A 85 -1.99 -10.40 -6.11
N LEU A 86 -1.83 -10.39 -7.42
CA LEU A 86 -1.95 -9.22 -8.26
C LEU A 86 -2.98 -9.48 -9.35
N TRP A 87 -4.04 -8.68 -9.42
CA TRP A 87 -4.99 -8.68 -10.54
C TRP A 87 -5.60 -10.06 -10.85
N CYS A 88 -5.90 -10.84 -9.81
CA CYS A 88 -6.59 -12.12 -9.94
C CYS A 88 -8.10 -11.87 -9.75
N ASP A 89 -8.76 -11.41 -10.81
CA ASP A 89 -10.12 -10.84 -10.72
C ASP A 89 -11.23 -11.88 -10.46
N ASP A 90 -11.00 -13.13 -10.87
CA ASP A 90 -11.90 -14.29 -10.67
C ASP A 90 -11.80 -14.89 -9.26
N LEU A 91 -10.93 -14.35 -8.41
CA LEU A 91 -10.69 -14.84 -7.07
C LEU A 91 -11.88 -14.52 -6.13
N GLU A 92 -12.54 -15.57 -5.66
CA GLU A 92 -13.69 -15.50 -4.75
C GLU A 92 -13.28 -15.59 -3.28
N TYR A 93 -12.26 -16.39 -2.97
CA TYR A 93 -11.86 -16.68 -1.60
C TYR A 93 -10.38 -17.03 -1.48
N VAL A 94 -9.70 -16.41 -0.51
CA VAL A 94 -8.32 -16.72 -0.13
C VAL A 94 -8.25 -16.92 1.37
N GLU A 95 -7.68 -18.05 1.79
CA GLU A 95 -7.38 -18.29 3.21
C GLU A 95 -5.88 -18.45 3.41
N ILE A 96 -5.28 -17.58 4.22
CA ILE A 96 -3.88 -17.70 4.65
C ILE A 96 -3.90 -17.86 6.17
N TYR A 97 -3.55 -19.06 6.62
CA TYR A 97 -3.77 -19.47 8.00
C TYR A 97 -2.59 -20.26 8.58
N ASP A 98 -2.15 -19.91 9.78
CA ASP A 98 -1.10 -20.63 10.53
C ASP A 98 0.20 -20.83 9.73
N THR A 99 0.74 -19.71 9.23
CA THR A 99 1.99 -19.65 8.47
C THR A 99 2.96 -18.65 9.09
N ASP A 100 4.26 -18.79 8.79
CA ASP A 100 5.30 -17.82 9.17
C ASP A 100 5.47 -16.72 8.11
N LEU A 101 4.39 -16.35 7.41
CA LEU A 101 4.39 -15.31 6.39
C LEU A 101 4.82 -13.96 7.01
N VAL A 102 5.75 -13.27 6.38
CA VAL A 102 6.33 -12.00 6.84
C VAL A 102 5.69 -10.80 6.13
N SER A 103 5.41 -10.94 4.83
CA SER A 103 4.85 -9.89 3.99
C SER A 103 3.75 -10.42 3.09
N PHE A 104 2.65 -9.66 3.04
CA PHE A 104 1.51 -9.94 2.19
C PHE A 104 1.17 -8.72 1.33
N THR A 105 1.01 -8.93 0.02
CA THR A 105 0.52 -7.90 -0.91
C THR A 105 -0.69 -8.41 -1.68
N PHE A 106 -1.74 -7.59 -1.72
CA PHE A 106 -2.92 -7.83 -2.52
C PHE A 106 -3.23 -6.64 -3.42
N VAL A 107 -3.50 -6.90 -4.71
CA VAL A 107 -3.94 -5.90 -5.67
C VAL A 107 -5.21 -6.39 -6.36
N GLY A 108 -6.32 -5.68 -6.20
CA GLY A 108 -7.60 -6.06 -6.81
C GLY A 108 -8.78 -5.18 -6.39
N MET A 109 -9.93 -5.34 -7.06
CA MET A 109 -11.13 -4.53 -6.81
C MET A 109 -11.97 -5.00 -5.62
N ARG A 110 -11.93 -6.30 -5.32
CA ARG A 110 -12.65 -6.93 -4.20
C ARG A 110 -11.61 -7.56 -3.28
N MET A 111 -11.88 -7.62 -1.97
CA MET A 111 -11.01 -8.26 -0.99
C MET A 111 -11.58 -9.62 -0.59
N PRO A 112 -11.14 -10.73 -1.22
CA PRO A 112 -11.57 -12.09 -0.87
C PRO A 112 -10.70 -12.72 0.24
N VAL A 113 -9.79 -11.96 0.87
CA VAL A 113 -8.71 -12.52 1.68
C VAL A 113 -9.05 -12.56 3.17
N CYS A 114 -8.91 -13.77 3.74
CA CYS A 114 -8.88 -14.01 5.18
C CYS A 114 -7.44 -14.27 5.62
N LEU A 115 -6.96 -13.48 6.60
CA LEU A 115 -5.64 -13.63 7.22
C LEU A 115 -5.83 -14.01 8.69
N ASP A 116 -5.29 -15.13 9.13
CA ASP A 116 -5.46 -15.58 10.52
C ASP A 116 -4.27 -16.38 11.06
N LYS A 117 -3.98 -16.24 12.35
CA LYS A 117 -2.85 -16.88 13.05
C LYS A 117 -1.50 -16.71 12.33
N LEU A 118 -1.16 -15.47 11.99
CA LEU A 118 0.10 -15.11 11.31
C LEU A 118 1.04 -14.38 12.27
N PRO A 119 1.83 -15.10 13.10
CA PRO A 119 2.63 -14.49 14.17
C PRO A 119 3.81 -13.65 13.66
N GLN A 120 4.26 -13.84 12.41
CA GLN A 120 5.40 -13.12 11.85
C GLN A 120 5.01 -12.04 10.81
N LEU A 121 3.71 -11.89 10.50
CA LEU A 121 3.27 -10.97 9.46
C LEU A 121 3.49 -9.53 9.93
N SER A 122 4.52 -8.89 9.36
CA SER A 122 4.93 -7.54 9.72
C SER A 122 4.49 -6.49 8.73
N GLU A 123 4.30 -6.86 7.46
CA GLU A 123 3.95 -5.94 6.39
C GLU A 123 2.72 -6.42 5.62
N VAL A 124 1.72 -5.54 5.48
CA VAL A 124 0.55 -5.75 4.65
C VAL A 124 0.42 -4.58 3.67
N SER A 125 0.35 -4.90 2.38
CA SER A 125 0.12 -3.93 1.30
C SER A 125 -1.17 -4.28 0.55
N ILE A 126 -2.08 -3.32 0.47
CA ILE A 126 -3.36 -3.47 -0.22
C ILE A 126 -3.49 -2.34 -1.22
N ARG A 127 -3.64 -2.70 -2.49
CA ARG A 127 -3.97 -1.76 -3.57
C ARG A 127 -5.36 -2.12 -4.10
N GLY A 128 -6.31 -1.20 -3.99
CA GLY A 128 -7.69 -1.52 -4.33
C GLY A 128 -8.54 -0.30 -4.67
N SER A 129 -9.86 -0.49 -4.64
CA SER A 129 -10.83 0.40 -5.28
C SER A 129 -10.78 1.84 -4.78
N SER A 130 -11.50 2.19 -3.71
CA SER A 130 -11.66 3.56 -3.24
C SER A 130 -11.76 3.64 -1.72
N LEU A 131 -11.46 4.81 -1.16
CA LEU A 131 -11.39 4.99 0.28
C LEU A 131 -12.73 4.74 0.99
N GLU A 132 -13.87 5.00 0.34
CA GLU A 132 -15.21 4.69 0.86
C GLU A 132 -15.39 3.18 1.12
N GLN A 133 -14.70 2.36 0.33
CA GLN A 133 -14.75 0.90 0.41
C GLN A 133 -13.68 0.33 1.35
N LEU A 134 -12.93 1.17 2.07
CA LEU A 134 -11.83 0.70 2.91
C LEU A 134 -12.27 -0.38 3.92
N HIS A 135 -13.46 -0.25 4.50
CA HIS A 135 -14.01 -1.22 5.45
C HIS A 135 -14.22 -2.63 4.84
N VAL A 136 -14.50 -2.74 3.54
CA VAL A 136 -14.57 -4.04 2.82
C VAL A 136 -13.24 -4.40 2.16
N MET A 137 -12.33 -3.45 1.97
CA MET A 137 -11.00 -3.71 1.41
C MET A 137 -10.00 -4.25 2.43
N LEU A 138 -10.20 -4.02 3.73
CA LEU A 138 -9.33 -4.59 4.76
C LEU A 138 -9.73 -6.04 5.05
N PRO A 139 -8.76 -6.98 5.18
CA PRO A 139 -9.05 -8.33 5.65
C PRO A 139 -9.79 -8.29 7.00
N PRO A 140 -10.89 -9.04 7.19
CA PRO A 140 -11.76 -8.94 8.37
C PRO A 140 -11.06 -9.14 9.73
N ARG A 141 -9.94 -9.88 9.74
CA ARG A 141 -9.16 -10.22 10.95
C ARG A 141 -7.84 -9.46 11.05
N LEU A 142 -7.60 -8.47 10.19
CA LEU A 142 -6.34 -7.71 10.18
C LEU A 142 -6.03 -7.10 11.57
N SER A 143 -7.05 -6.58 12.26
CA SER A 143 -6.91 -5.98 13.60
C SER A 143 -6.56 -6.97 14.71
N SER A 144 -6.80 -8.27 14.51
CA SER A 144 -6.40 -9.32 15.46
C SER A 144 -4.97 -9.82 15.25
N LEU A 145 -4.29 -9.41 14.17
CA LEU A 145 -2.92 -9.84 13.90
C LEU A 145 -1.93 -9.08 14.79
N PRO A 146 -1.10 -9.78 15.58
CA PRO A 146 -0.31 -9.16 16.65
C PRO A 146 0.88 -8.34 16.14
N CYS A 147 1.36 -8.62 14.92
CA CYS A 147 2.67 -8.16 14.47
C CYS A 147 2.66 -7.27 13.22
N VAL A 148 1.50 -6.88 12.69
CA VAL A 148 1.43 -6.02 11.48
C VAL A 148 1.92 -4.62 11.82
N GLN A 149 3.19 -4.32 11.55
CA GLN A 149 3.83 -3.05 11.88
C GLN A 149 3.73 -2.03 10.75
N ILE A 150 3.70 -2.48 9.49
CA ILE A 150 3.67 -1.63 8.31
C ILE A 150 2.38 -1.93 7.53
N LEU A 151 1.55 -0.92 7.35
CA LEU A 151 0.36 -0.97 6.51
C LEU A 151 0.52 -0.01 5.33
N LYS A 152 0.45 -0.55 4.11
CA LYS A 152 0.49 0.23 2.87
C LYS A 152 -0.86 0.14 2.19
N LEU A 153 -1.52 1.28 1.98
CA LEU A 153 -2.79 1.34 1.27
C LEU A 153 -2.64 2.24 0.05
N GLU A 154 -3.02 1.72 -1.11
CA GLU A 154 -3.06 2.47 -2.36
C GLU A 154 -4.45 2.35 -3.00
N PHE A 155 -4.98 3.47 -3.48
CA PHE A 155 -6.33 3.52 -4.04
C PHE A 155 -6.29 3.79 -5.55
N PHE A 156 -7.17 3.13 -6.29
CA PHE A 156 -7.29 3.34 -7.74
C PHE A 156 -8.18 4.53 -8.08
N ARG A 157 -9.23 4.76 -7.28
CA ARG A 157 -10.23 5.79 -7.53
C ARG A 157 -10.04 7.00 -6.64
N LEU A 158 -10.47 8.13 -7.19
CA LEU A 158 -10.39 9.46 -6.59
C LEU A 158 -11.22 9.53 -5.29
N LEU A 159 -10.77 10.38 -4.37
CA LEU A 159 -11.50 10.73 -3.16
C LEU A 159 -12.79 11.46 -3.52
N SER A 160 -13.94 10.95 -3.07
CA SER A 160 -15.22 11.65 -3.18
C SER A 160 -15.37 12.73 -2.11
N GLU A 161 -16.09 13.81 -2.42
CA GLU A 161 -16.32 14.94 -1.51
C GLU A 161 -17.21 14.58 -0.30
N ASN A 162 -18.05 13.53 -0.43
CA ASN A 162 -19.01 13.10 0.58
C ASN A 162 -18.67 11.71 1.13
N LEU A 163 -17.45 11.58 1.63
CA LEU A 163 -16.93 10.31 2.10
C LEU A 163 -17.60 9.88 3.41
N GLN A 164 -18.43 8.85 3.38
CA GLN A 164 -18.91 8.16 4.58
C GLN A 164 -18.12 6.88 4.78
N ILE A 165 -16.98 6.96 5.47
CA ILE A 165 -16.25 5.77 5.89
C ILE A 165 -16.97 5.20 7.11
N ARG A 166 -17.37 3.93 7.02
CA ARG A 166 -17.85 3.18 8.19
C ARG A 166 -16.74 3.08 9.23
N GLN A 167 -17.08 2.93 10.51
CA GLN A 167 -16.07 2.72 11.56
C GLN A 167 -15.07 1.64 11.15
N LEU A 168 -13.79 2.01 11.10
CA LEU A 168 -12.69 1.10 10.82
C LEU A 168 -12.27 0.39 12.12
N PRO A 169 -11.82 -0.86 12.03
CA PRO A 169 -11.28 -1.54 13.20
C PRO A 169 -10.02 -0.84 13.68
N LYS A 170 -9.74 -0.89 15.00
CA LYS A 170 -8.50 -0.36 15.55
C LYS A 170 -7.34 -1.30 15.19
N LEU A 171 -6.38 -0.77 14.44
CA LEU A 171 -5.15 -1.43 14.00
C LEU A 171 -4.00 -1.02 14.93
N THR A 172 -4.03 -1.52 16.17
CA THR A 172 -3.11 -1.10 17.24
C THR A 172 -1.66 -1.58 17.06
N SER A 173 -1.43 -2.60 16.24
CA SER A 173 -0.08 -3.11 15.93
C SER A 173 0.68 -2.24 14.91
N VAL A 174 -0.04 -1.43 14.12
CA VAL A 174 0.54 -0.62 13.03
C VAL A 174 1.35 0.54 13.60
N LYS A 175 2.61 0.62 13.22
CA LYS A 175 3.58 1.67 13.59
C LYS A 175 3.90 2.59 12.42
N GLN A 176 3.80 2.09 11.20
CA GLN A 176 4.00 2.88 9.98
C GLN A 176 2.80 2.71 9.06
N LEU A 177 2.21 3.82 8.65
CA LEU A 177 1.10 3.87 7.70
C LEU A 177 1.56 4.62 6.45
N ILE A 178 1.44 3.98 5.29
CA ILE A 178 1.77 4.57 3.99
C ILE A 178 0.49 4.62 3.16
N LEU A 179 0.06 5.81 2.78
CA LEU A 179 -1.11 6.04 1.94
C LEU A 179 -0.70 6.62 0.60
N ARG A 180 -1.18 5.99 -0.47
CA ARG A 180 -1.04 6.47 -1.84
C ARG A 180 -2.42 6.73 -2.42
N VAL A 181 -2.69 8.00 -2.72
CA VAL A 181 -4.04 8.44 -3.09
C VAL A 181 -4.01 9.16 -4.44
N PRO A 182 -4.87 8.79 -5.40
CA PRO A 182 -5.04 9.55 -6.61
C PRO A 182 -5.86 10.81 -6.27
N VAL A 183 -5.41 11.98 -6.70
CA VAL A 183 -6.10 13.25 -6.37
C VAL A 183 -6.49 14.00 -7.63
N PHE A 184 -7.69 14.60 -7.61
CA PHE A 184 -8.19 15.48 -8.65
C PHE A 184 -8.46 16.88 -8.11
N LYS A 185 -8.53 17.85 -9.03
CA LYS A 185 -8.67 19.32 -8.90
C LYS A 185 -9.14 19.89 -7.55
N GLU A 186 -10.21 19.35 -6.94
CA GLU A 186 -10.84 19.97 -5.76
C GLU A 186 -11.08 19.02 -4.57
N ALA A 187 -10.62 17.76 -4.64
CA ALA A 187 -10.92 16.77 -3.61
C ALA A 187 -10.28 17.13 -2.25
N SER A 188 -11.06 16.99 -1.18
CA SER A 188 -10.59 17.16 0.20
C SER A 188 -9.73 15.96 0.63
N LEU A 189 -8.62 16.22 1.31
CA LEU A 189 -7.77 15.19 1.92
C LEU A 189 -8.15 14.89 3.37
N LEU A 190 -8.99 15.71 3.99
CA LEU A 190 -9.43 15.54 5.37
C LEU A 190 -10.08 14.17 5.67
N PRO A 191 -10.81 13.51 4.75
CA PRO A 191 -11.31 12.16 5.02
C PRO A 191 -10.22 11.11 5.28
N LEU A 192 -8.95 11.37 4.93
CA LEU A 192 -7.83 10.48 5.24
C LEU A 192 -7.54 10.41 6.74
N THR A 193 -7.95 11.40 7.54
CA THR A 193 -7.74 11.39 8.99
C THR A 193 -8.37 10.17 9.64
N LEU A 194 -9.50 9.70 9.13
CA LEU A 194 -10.20 8.49 9.60
C LEU A 194 -9.33 7.22 9.50
N VAL A 195 -8.46 7.13 8.49
CA VAL A 195 -7.54 5.99 8.33
C VAL A 195 -6.42 6.03 9.38
N ILE A 196 -5.97 7.24 9.69
CA ILE A 196 -4.90 7.49 10.68
C ILE A 196 -5.45 7.24 12.08
N GLU A 197 -6.67 7.67 12.35
CA GLU A 197 -7.41 7.40 13.59
C GLU A 197 -7.65 5.90 13.82
N ALA A 198 -7.78 5.11 12.74
CA ALA A 198 -7.84 3.64 12.83
C ALA A 198 -6.51 3.02 13.27
N CYS A 199 -5.38 3.74 13.18
CA CYS A 199 -4.04 3.28 13.55
C CYS A 199 -3.51 4.06 14.78
N PRO A 200 -4.09 3.86 15.98
CA PRO A 200 -3.83 4.75 17.14
C PRO A 200 -2.39 4.72 17.67
N CYS A 201 -1.58 3.73 17.28
CA CYS A 201 -0.19 3.57 17.68
C CYS A 201 0.82 3.92 16.57
N VAL A 202 0.34 4.54 15.47
CA VAL A 202 1.18 4.97 14.36
C VAL A 202 2.24 5.97 14.84
N ARG A 203 3.47 5.80 14.35
CA ARG A 203 4.64 6.63 14.65
C ARG A 203 5.15 7.38 13.42
N SER A 204 5.03 6.77 12.25
CA SER A 204 5.41 7.36 10.97
C SER A 204 4.23 7.25 10.01
N PHE A 205 3.88 8.38 9.40
CA PHE A 205 2.83 8.48 8.38
C PHE A 205 3.41 9.03 7.10
N VAL A 206 3.20 8.33 5.99
CA VAL A 206 3.64 8.76 4.66
C VAL A 206 2.42 8.90 3.77
N LEU A 207 2.24 10.07 3.18
CA LEU A 207 1.21 10.34 2.18
C LEU A 207 1.88 10.66 0.85
N GLU A 208 1.44 10.00 -0.22
CA GLU A 208 1.87 10.28 -1.59
C GLU A 208 0.64 10.54 -2.47
N LEU A 209 0.57 11.74 -3.05
CA LEU A 209 -0.47 12.06 -4.01
C LEU A 209 -0.05 11.56 -5.40
N MET A 210 -0.88 10.72 -5.99
CA MET A 210 -0.65 10.12 -7.30
C MET A 210 -1.38 10.89 -8.41
N TYR A 211 -0.83 10.80 -9.62
CA TYR A 211 -1.41 11.38 -10.84
C TYR A 211 -1.73 12.88 -10.70
N PRO A 212 -0.71 13.75 -10.62
CA PRO A 212 -0.92 15.19 -10.61
C PRO A 212 -1.42 15.63 -12.01
N ASP A 213 -2.70 15.42 -12.29
CA ASP A 213 -3.35 15.76 -13.54
C ASP A 213 -4.17 17.04 -13.36
N ASP A 214 -3.87 18.07 -14.16
CA ASP A 214 -4.57 19.35 -14.18
C ASP A 214 -4.86 19.95 -12.77
N MET A 215 -3.85 20.03 -11.91
CA MET A 215 -3.95 20.42 -10.50
C MET A 215 -4.20 21.92 -10.33
N LEU A 216 -5.44 22.37 -10.57
CA LEU A 216 -5.85 23.76 -10.36
C LEU A 216 -5.87 24.13 -8.87
N CYS A 217 -5.06 25.12 -8.49
CA CYS A 217 -5.09 25.75 -7.16
C CYS A 217 -6.18 26.83 -7.09
N ARG A 218 -7.46 26.46 -6.94
CA ARG A 218 -8.47 27.45 -6.57
C ARG A 218 -8.34 27.83 -5.10
N GLN A 219 -8.12 29.11 -4.85
CA GLN A 219 -8.11 29.63 -3.49
C GLN A 219 -9.51 29.55 -2.90
N ARG A 220 -9.62 28.96 -1.72
CA ARG A 220 -10.85 28.89 -0.93
C ARG A 220 -10.52 29.02 0.55
N LYS A 221 -11.55 29.28 1.37
CA LYS A 221 -11.40 29.23 2.83
C LYS A 221 -10.95 27.82 3.25
N LEU A 222 -10.01 27.78 4.19
CA LEU A 222 -9.54 26.55 4.79
C LEU A 222 -10.62 25.92 5.65
N LYS A 223 -10.76 24.60 5.55
CA LYS A 223 -11.59 23.75 6.39
C LYS A 223 -10.72 23.14 7.50
N ARG A 224 -11.30 22.94 8.67
CA ARG A 224 -10.66 22.23 9.77
C ARG A 224 -11.57 21.11 10.21
N VAL A 225 -10.97 20.05 10.73
CA VAL A 225 -11.68 18.93 11.34
C VAL A 225 -11.03 18.70 12.69
N ASP A 226 -11.86 18.60 13.72
CA ASP A 226 -11.42 18.21 15.04
C ASP A 226 -11.25 16.69 15.05
N GLY A 227 -10.06 16.22 15.43
CA GLY A 227 -9.74 14.80 15.54
C GLY A 227 -9.33 14.44 16.96
N PRO A 228 -9.27 13.14 17.29
CA PRO A 228 -8.64 12.70 18.52
C PRO A 228 -7.12 12.97 18.45
N PRO A 229 -6.45 13.15 19.62
CA PRO A 229 -5.02 13.37 19.65
C PRO A 229 -4.23 12.14 19.21
N HIS A 230 -3.31 12.32 18.25
CA HIS A 230 -2.35 11.31 17.82
C HIS A 230 -1.14 11.32 18.75
N ARG A 231 -1.16 10.43 19.75
CA ARG A 231 -0.17 10.43 20.85
C ARG A 231 1.22 9.95 20.47
N TYR A 232 1.33 9.15 19.41
CA TYR A 232 2.58 8.47 19.04
C TYR A 232 3.14 8.89 17.67
N LEU A 233 2.37 9.63 16.88
CA LEU A 233 2.79 10.07 15.55
C LEU A 233 3.90 11.11 15.68
N LYS A 234 5.11 10.71 15.29
CA LYS A 234 6.36 11.49 15.38
C LYS A 234 6.79 12.07 14.05
N GLU A 235 6.53 11.36 12.97
CA GLU A 235 7.03 11.71 11.64
C GLU A 235 5.89 11.70 10.63
N VAL A 236 5.77 12.78 9.88
CA VAL A 236 4.86 12.87 8.73
C VAL A 236 5.68 13.21 7.49
N GLU A 237 5.50 12.41 6.44
CA GLU A 237 6.03 12.71 5.12
C GLU A 237 4.89 12.94 4.14
N PHE A 238 4.94 14.06 3.42
CA PHE A 238 3.95 14.44 2.43
C PHE A 238 4.65 14.59 1.08
N HIS A 239 4.50 13.58 0.23
CA HIS A 239 5.02 13.53 -1.12
C HIS A 239 4.03 14.07 -2.16
N ASN A 240 4.58 14.73 -3.19
CA ASN A 240 3.83 15.44 -4.23
C ASN A 240 2.92 16.55 -3.68
N TYR A 241 3.42 17.29 -2.69
CA TYR A 241 2.71 18.42 -2.09
C TYR A 241 2.57 19.55 -3.10
N TYR A 242 1.33 19.93 -3.44
CA TYR A 242 1.08 20.98 -4.43
C TYR A 242 0.89 22.36 -3.78
N GLY A 243 0.61 22.43 -2.48
CA GLY A 243 0.31 23.66 -1.76
C GLY A 243 -1.12 24.16 -1.95
N ARG A 244 -2.05 23.27 -2.30
CA ARG A 244 -3.49 23.57 -2.37
C ARG A 244 -4.06 23.77 -0.97
N PRO A 245 -5.24 24.41 -0.86
CA PRO A 245 -5.98 24.46 0.39
C PRO A 245 -6.12 23.08 1.06
N CYS A 246 -6.49 22.03 0.33
CA CYS A 246 -6.64 20.68 0.91
C CYS A 246 -5.32 20.06 1.40
N ASP A 247 -4.19 20.34 0.74
CA ASP A 247 -2.88 19.87 1.17
C ASP A 247 -2.49 20.54 2.49
N LEU A 248 -2.67 21.86 2.58
CA LEU A 248 -2.38 22.63 3.80
C LEU A 248 -3.32 22.28 4.96
N GLU A 249 -4.60 22.01 4.68
CA GLU A 249 -5.57 21.57 5.70
C GLU A 249 -5.13 20.30 6.41
N LEU A 250 -4.63 19.32 5.65
CA LEU A 250 -4.14 18.08 6.23
C LEU A 250 -2.84 18.29 7.04
N VAL A 251 -1.95 19.16 6.56
CA VAL A 251 -0.75 19.54 7.33
C VAL A 251 -1.15 20.22 8.66
N ILE A 252 -2.09 21.16 8.63
CA ILE A 252 -2.61 21.82 9.84
C ILE A 252 -3.20 20.79 10.80
N TYR A 253 -3.98 19.83 10.30
CA TYR A 253 -4.52 18.76 11.12
C TYR A 253 -3.42 18.00 11.87
N PHE A 254 -2.31 17.66 11.22
CA PHE A 254 -1.19 16.99 11.89
C PHE A 254 -0.53 17.87 12.93
N VAL A 255 -0.27 19.13 12.62
CA VAL A 255 0.35 20.08 13.55
C VAL A 255 -0.51 20.26 14.81
N ASP A 256 -1.83 20.34 14.64
CA ASP A 256 -2.78 20.57 15.73
C ASP A 256 -3.05 19.31 16.57
N ASN A 257 -3.09 18.12 15.95
CA ASN A 257 -3.56 16.90 16.62
C ASN A 257 -2.44 15.89 16.97
N ALA A 258 -1.27 15.95 16.33
CA ALA A 258 -0.15 15.04 16.62
C ALA A 258 0.76 15.61 17.71
N ILE A 259 0.51 15.19 18.95
CA ILE A 259 1.17 15.73 20.15
C ILE A 259 2.68 15.47 20.11
N ALA A 260 3.08 14.27 19.65
CA ALA A 260 4.45 13.81 19.59
C ALA A 260 5.16 14.13 18.26
N LEU A 261 4.56 14.95 17.39
CA LEU A 261 5.15 15.28 16.09
C LEU A 261 6.48 16.01 16.27
N GLU A 262 7.54 15.38 15.78
CA GLU A 262 8.93 15.83 15.84
C GLU A 262 9.42 16.26 14.45
N LYS A 263 8.91 15.63 13.38
CA LYS A 263 9.39 15.86 12.01
C LYS A 263 8.23 15.94 11.01
N LEU A 264 8.27 16.96 10.17
CA LEU A 264 7.40 17.11 9.00
C LEU A 264 8.27 17.24 7.75
N VAL A 265 8.19 16.26 6.86
CA VAL A 265 8.83 16.29 5.55
C VAL A 265 7.79 16.60 4.50
N VAL A 266 8.04 17.60 3.67
CA VAL A 266 7.19 17.97 2.54
C VAL A 266 8.03 17.93 1.27
N SER A 267 7.71 17.01 0.37
CA SER A 267 8.32 16.95 -0.96
C SER A 267 7.36 17.62 -1.95
N PRO A 268 7.67 18.84 -2.42
CA PRO A 268 6.82 19.55 -3.36
C PRO A 268 6.70 18.79 -4.68
N CYS A 269 5.54 18.91 -5.33
CA CYS A 269 5.34 18.39 -6.67
C CYS A 269 6.20 19.16 -7.68
N GLU A 270 7.07 18.47 -8.41
CA GLU A 270 7.96 19.10 -9.41
C GLU A 270 7.42 18.99 -10.84
N GLU A 271 6.49 18.07 -11.10
CA GLU A 271 5.97 17.78 -12.43
C GLU A 271 4.46 17.51 -12.40
N GLU A 272 3.75 17.99 -13.41
CA GLU A 272 2.32 17.79 -13.60
C GLU A 272 2.04 17.28 -15.01
N MET A 273 1.13 16.33 -15.15
CA MET A 273 0.63 15.96 -16.47
C MET A 273 -0.47 16.93 -16.90
N VAL A 274 -0.25 17.58 -18.03
CA VAL A 274 -1.20 18.53 -18.61
C VAL A 274 -1.66 17.99 -19.96
N THR A 275 -2.96 18.12 -20.23
CA THR A 275 -3.52 17.77 -21.54
C THR A 275 -3.59 19.02 -22.42
N VAL A 276 -2.87 19.02 -23.54
CA VAL A 276 -2.90 20.10 -24.54
C VAL A 276 -3.40 19.51 -25.86
N GLY A 277 -4.67 19.80 -26.19
CA GLY A 277 -5.37 19.12 -27.28
C GLY A 277 -5.59 17.63 -26.93
N GLU A 278 -5.15 16.72 -27.81
CA GLU A 278 -5.21 15.27 -27.58
C GLU A 278 -3.92 14.68 -26.97
N ARG A 279 -2.90 15.51 -26.72
CA ARG A 279 -1.60 15.06 -26.19
C ARG A 279 -1.48 15.33 -24.69
N ARG A 280 -0.97 14.34 -23.97
CA ARG A 280 -0.50 14.49 -22.58
C ARG A 280 0.98 14.83 -22.58
N MET A 281 1.36 15.82 -21.79
CA MET A 281 2.75 16.26 -21.64
C MET A 281 3.06 16.51 -20.17
N LEU A 282 4.31 16.24 -19.77
CA LEU A 282 4.83 16.60 -18.46
C LEU A 282 5.27 18.07 -18.46
N LYS A 283 4.73 18.85 -17.53
CA LYS A 283 5.08 20.24 -17.29
C LYS A 283 5.84 20.33 -15.99
N LYS A 284 7.05 20.91 -16.02
CA LYS A 284 7.80 21.24 -14.81
C LYS A 284 7.13 22.38 -14.06
N LEU A 285 7.09 22.27 -12.74
CA LEU A 285 6.51 23.23 -11.83
C LEU A 285 7.57 23.79 -10.89
N LYS A 286 7.42 25.06 -10.53
CA LYS A 286 8.24 25.72 -9.50
C LYS A 286 7.37 26.23 -8.34
N GLU A 287 6.14 26.56 -8.66
CA GLU A 287 5.16 27.17 -7.77
C GLU A 287 4.81 26.29 -6.55
N PRO A 288 4.71 24.94 -6.63
CA PRO A 288 4.49 24.10 -5.46
C PRO A 288 5.54 24.26 -4.36
N ARG A 289 6.83 24.32 -4.73
CA ARG A 289 7.93 24.52 -3.78
C ARG A 289 7.84 25.90 -3.13
N GLU A 290 7.61 26.95 -3.92
CA GLU A 290 7.42 28.32 -3.40
C GLU A 290 6.22 28.41 -2.44
N ARG A 291 5.09 27.77 -2.78
CA ARG A 291 3.91 27.71 -1.90
C ARG A 291 4.21 26.98 -0.60
N ALA A 292 4.89 25.83 -0.65
CA ALA A 292 5.29 25.09 0.56
C ALA A 292 6.16 25.96 1.48
N TRP A 293 7.16 26.66 0.92
CA TRP A 293 7.99 27.60 1.67
C TRP A 293 7.17 28.73 2.29
N GLN A 294 6.29 29.37 1.53
CA GLN A 294 5.43 30.46 2.01
C GLN A 294 4.43 30.01 3.07
N GLN A 295 3.93 28.77 2.98
CA GLN A 295 2.90 28.25 3.86
C GLN A 295 3.47 27.70 5.18
N LEU A 296 4.67 27.10 5.16
CA LEU A 296 5.17 26.31 6.28
C LEU A 296 6.40 26.92 6.98
N LYS A 297 7.29 27.61 6.25
CA LYS A 297 8.54 28.12 6.83
C LYS A 297 8.28 29.15 7.93
N GLY A 298 8.81 28.89 9.12
CA GLY A 298 8.67 29.78 10.28
C GLY A 298 7.25 29.90 10.83
N LYS A 299 6.31 29.06 10.35
CA LYS A 299 4.91 29.04 10.84
C LYS A 299 4.58 27.83 11.69
N LEU A 300 5.47 26.84 11.76
CA LEU A 300 5.30 25.65 12.57
C LEU A 300 5.85 25.87 13.99
N PRO A 301 5.30 25.19 15.01
CA PRO A 301 5.89 25.11 16.33
C PRO A 301 7.38 24.73 16.28
N SER A 302 8.20 25.36 17.12
CA SER A 302 9.67 25.18 17.13
C SER A 302 10.14 23.76 17.42
N LYS A 303 9.27 22.91 17.99
CA LYS A 303 9.55 21.49 18.25
C LYS A 303 9.51 20.61 16.99
N ILE A 304 8.93 21.11 15.89
CA ILE A 304 8.77 20.35 14.64
C ILE A 304 9.91 20.73 13.71
N ASP A 305 10.75 19.75 13.39
CA ASP A 305 11.75 19.86 12.34
C ASP A 305 11.06 19.79 10.97
N LEU A 306 11.13 20.88 10.21
CA LEU A 306 10.54 21.00 8.88
C LEU A 306 11.60 20.79 7.81
N VAL A 307 11.41 19.77 6.98
CA VAL A 307 12.22 19.52 5.79
C VAL A 307 11.36 19.74 4.56
N ILE A 308 11.78 20.65 3.68
CA ILE A 308 11.19 20.82 2.34
C ILE A 308 12.22 20.36 1.32
N ASN A 309 11.94 19.23 0.66
CA ASN A 309 12.84 18.63 -0.33
C ASN A 309 12.81 19.36 -1.68
#